data_AF-A0A377CUZ8-F1
#
_entry.id   AF-A0A377CUZ8-F1
#
_cell.length_a   1.000
_cell.length_b   1.000
_cell.length_c   1.000
_cell.angle_alpha   90.00
_cell.angle_beta   90.00
_cell.angle_gamma   90.00
#
_symmetry.space_group_name_H-M   'P 1'
#
loop_
_entity.id
_entity.type
_entity.pdbx_description
1 polymer ?
#
loop_
_entity_poly.entity_id
_entity_poly.type
_entity_poly.pdbx_seq_one_letter_code
_entity_poly.pdbx_strand_id
1 'polypeptide(L)'
;MPQENAEVTVTEDKKQYARAKVVRRLSDSPERETPRCPHFGVCGGCQQQHASVDLQQRSKSAALARLMKHDVSEVIADVPWGYRRRARLSLNYLPKTQQLQMGFRKAGSSDIVDVKQCPI
;
A
#
# COMPACT_ATOMS: atom_id res chain seq x y z
N MET A 1 -1.89 5.43 -10.62
CA MET A 1 -3.29 5.06 -10.34
C MET A 1 -4.05 5.02 -11.67
N PRO A 2 -5.30 4.53 -11.71
CA PRO A 2 -6.10 4.61 -12.93
C PRO A 2 -6.11 6.04 -13.49
N GLN A 3 -6.00 6.14 -14.82
CA GLN A 3 -5.99 7.40 -15.60
C GLN A 3 -4.81 8.36 -15.34
N GLU A 4 -3.77 7.96 -14.61
CA GLU A 4 -2.56 8.78 -14.45
C GLU A 4 -1.50 8.51 -15.52
N ASN A 5 -0.76 9.55 -15.87
CA ASN A 5 0.40 9.49 -16.73
C ASN A 5 1.68 9.68 -15.90
N ALA A 6 2.72 8.93 -16.24
CA ALA A 6 4.00 8.99 -15.55
C ALA A 6 5.14 8.54 -16.46
N GLU A 7 6.32 9.10 -16.24
CA GLU A 7 7.59 8.55 -16.68
C GLU A 7 8.01 7.45 -15.73
N VAL A 8 8.35 6.29 -16.30
CA VAL A 8 8.67 5.09 -15.53
C VAL A 8 9.97 4.47 -16.02
N THR A 9 10.70 3.83 -15.11
CA THR A 9 11.85 2.98 -15.44
C THR A 9 11.47 1.53 -15.18
N VAL A 10 11.64 0.68 -16.19
CA VAL A 10 11.40 -0.77 -16.08
C VAL A 10 12.48 -1.38 -15.18
N THR A 11 12.05 -2.13 -14.17
CA THR A 11 12.94 -2.79 -13.19
C THR A 11 12.98 -4.31 -13.35
N GLU A 12 11.93 -4.90 -13.91
CA GLU A 12 11.88 -6.33 -14.26
C GLU A 12 11.16 -6.47 -15.60
N ASP A 13 11.75 -7.22 -16.53
CA ASP A 13 11.11 -7.57 -17.80
C ASP A 13 11.03 -9.10 -17.93
N LYS A 14 9.82 -9.61 -18.19
CA LYS A 14 9.53 -11.04 -18.30
C LYS A 14 8.56 -11.27 -19.46
N LYS A 15 8.54 -12.50 -19.96
CA LYS A 15 7.76 -12.91 -21.14
C LYS A 15 6.30 -12.43 -21.19
N GLN A 16 5.60 -12.40 -20.05
CA GLN A 16 4.17 -12.06 -19.99
C GLN A 16 3.87 -10.74 -19.26
N TYR A 17 4.87 -10.11 -18.63
CA TYR A 17 4.68 -8.86 -17.90
C TYR A 17 6.01 -8.17 -17.61
N ALA A 18 5.95 -6.86 -17.41
CA ALA A 18 7.04 -6.05 -16.88
C ALA A 18 6.62 -5.37 -15.58
N ARG A 19 7.59 -5.01 -14.73
CA ARG A 19 7.41 -4.14 -13.56
C ARG A 19 8.24 -2.89 -13.75
N ALA A 20 7.70 -1.75 -13.33
CA ALA A 20 8.38 -0.47 -13.43
C ALA A 20 8.20 0.35 -12.16
N LYS A 21 9.12 1.29 -11.94
CA LYS A 21 9.03 2.32 -10.91
C LYS A 21 8.78 3.67 -11.54
N VAL A 22 7.95 4.48 -10.90
CA VAL A 22 7.70 5.87 -11.30
C VAL A 22 8.92 6.72 -11.00
N VAL A 23 9.45 7.41 -12.01
CA VAL A 23 10.52 8.41 -11.87
C VAL A 23 9.89 9.79 -11.70
N ARG A 24 8.93 10.11 -12.57
CA ARG A 24 8.22 11.39 -12.53
C ARG A 24 6.76 11.16 -12.87
N ARG A 25 5.87 11.64 -11.99
CA ARG A 25 4.43 11.62 -12.24
C ARG A 25 4.05 12.88 -13.01
N LEU A 26 3.27 12.73 -14.09
CA LEU A 26 2.92 13.81 -15.02
C LEU A 26 1.49 14.33 -14.80
N SER A 27 0.60 13.50 -14.25
CA SER A 27 -0.76 13.88 -13.90
C SER A 27 -1.22 13.20 -12.61
N ASP A 28 -2.14 13.84 -11.91
CA ASP A 28 -2.78 13.32 -10.70
C ASP A 28 -4.23 12.92 -10.99
N SER A 29 -4.62 11.73 -10.52
CA SER A 29 -6.02 11.31 -10.51
C SER A 29 -6.81 12.13 -9.49
N PRO A 30 -8.10 12.43 -9.74
CA PRO A 30 -8.96 13.09 -8.75
C PRO A 30 -9.18 12.24 -7.48
N GLU A 31 -8.98 10.93 -7.58
CA GLU A 31 -9.12 9.98 -6.47
C GLU A 31 -7.82 9.79 -5.68
N ARG A 32 -6.80 10.61 -5.96
CA ARG A 32 -5.50 10.56 -5.28
C ARG A 32 -5.57 11.21 -3.93
N GLU A 33 -5.15 10.46 -2.93
CA GLU A 33 -5.01 10.93 -1.56
C GLU A 33 -3.54 11.03 -1.17
N THR A 34 -3.25 11.94 -0.24
CA THR A 34 -1.95 12.00 0.39
C THR A 34 -1.89 10.94 1.51
N PRO A 35 -0.95 9.99 1.48
CA PRO A 35 -0.83 8.98 2.52
C PRO A 35 -0.66 9.61 3.92
N ARG A 36 -1.47 9.17 4.89
CA ARG A 36 -1.34 9.65 6.28
C ARG A 36 -0.15 9.06 7.02
N CYS A 37 0.31 7.87 6.61
CA CYS A 37 1.43 7.20 7.25
C CYS A 37 2.76 7.64 6.62
N PRO A 38 3.73 8.18 7.40
CA PRO A 38 5.04 8.55 6.87
C PRO A 38 5.86 7.34 6.40
N HIS A 39 5.48 6.13 6.82
CA HIS A 39 6.15 4.88 6.42
C HIS A 39 5.54 4.23 5.18
N PHE A 40 4.48 4.81 4.59
CA PHE A 40 3.83 4.28 3.40
C PHE A 40 4.79 4.19 2.21
N GLY A 41 4.71 3.12 1.42
CA GLY A 41 5.63 2.85 0.31
C GLY A 41 6.92 2.13 0.71
N VAL A 42 7.29 2.15 2.00
CA VAL A 42 8.44 1.38 2.54
C VAL A 42 7.97 0.23 3.42
N CYS A 43 7.05 0.51 4.35
CA CYS A 43 6.40 -0.49 5.20
C CYS A 43 5.47 -1.38 4.38
N GLY A 44 5.58 -2.70 4.55
CA GLY A 44 4.76 -3.68 3.82
C GLY A 44 3.31 -3.78 4.30
N GLY A 45 2.92 -3.02 5.33
CA GLY A 45 1.60 -3.14 5.96
C GLY A 45 0.42 -2.58 5.14
N CYS A 46 0.63 -1.48 4.41
CA CYS A 46 -0.43 -0.80 3.63
C CYS A 46 -0.01 -0.64 2.18
N GLN A 47 -0.93 -0.87 1.23
CA GLN A 47 -0.62 -0.79 -0.21
C GLN A 47 -1.35 0.34 -0.95
N GLN A 48 -2.46 0.86 -0.40
CA GLN A 48 -3.37 1.75 -1.14
C GLN A 48 -3.67 3.09 -0.44
N GLN A 49 -2.86 3.56 0.52
CA GLN A 49 -3.12 4.85 1.19
C GLN A 49 -3.09 6.08 0.25
N HIS A 50 -2.59 5.91 -0.98
CA HIS A 50 -2.57 6.95 -2.00
C HIS A 50 -3.85 7.00 -2.85
N ALA A 51 -4.79 6.10 -2.61
CA ALA A 51 -6.09 6.01 -3.28
C ALA A 51 -7.20 6.33 -2.28
N SER A 52 -8.22 7.07 -2.72
CA SER A 52 -9.44 7.31 -1.96
C SER A 52 -10.10 6.00 -1.53
N VAL A 53 -10.88 6.07 -0.44
CA VAL A 53 -11.64 4.90 0.05
C VAL A 53 -12.62 4.42 -1.02
N ASP A 54 -13.27 5.34 -1.73
CA ASP A 54 -14.22 5.04 -2.80
C ASP A 54 -13.56 4.29 -3.95
N LEU A 55 -12.39 4.73 -4.41
CA LEU A 55 -11.64 4.03 -5.45
C LEU A 55 -11.23 2.62 -4.98
N GLN A 56 -10.81 2.46 -3.72
CA GLN A 56 -10.46 1.16 -3.16
C GLN A 56 -11.66 0.21 -3.16
N GLN A 57 -12.81 0.67 -2.69
CA GLN A 57 -14.05 -0.13 -2.64
C GLN A 57 -14.52 -0.48 -4.05
N ARG A 58 -14.64 0.52 -4.93
CA ARG A 58 -15.07 0.33 -6.34
C ARG A 58 -14.19 -0.67 -7.09
N SER A 59 -12.88 -0.57 -6.93
CA SER A 59 -11.92 -1.48 -7.57
C SER A 59 -12.08 -2.92 -7.07
N LYS A 60 -12.26 -3.12 -5.75
CA LYS A 60 -12.45 -4.44 -5.14
C LYS A 60 -13.80 -5.04 -5.53
N SER A 61 -14.88 -4.26 -5.48
CA SER A 61 -16.22 -4.70 -5.88
C SER A 61 -16.27 -5.08 -7.36
N ALA A 62 -15.66 -4.30 -8.25
CA ALA A 62 -15.59 -4.63 -9.67
C ALA A 62 -14.81 -5.93 -9.94
N ALA A 63 -13.72 -6.18 -9.20
CA ALA A 63 -12.98 -7.43 -9.31
C ALA A 63 -13.81 -8.63 -8.82
N LEU A 64 -14.51 -8.48 -7.69
CA LEU A 64 -15.40 -9.52 -7.14
C LEU A 64 -16.56 -9.82 -8.10
N ALA A 65 -17.22 -8.78 -8.63
CA ALA A 65 -18.35 -8.93 -9.53
C ALA A 65 -17.97 -9.73 -10.79
N ARG A 66 -16.81 -9.41 -11.39
CA ARG A 66 -16.29 -10.16 -12.54
C ARG A 66 -15.98 -11.61 -12.21
N LEU A 67 -15.41 -11.88 -11.03
CA LEU A 67 -15.06 -13.24 -10.62
C LEU A 67 -16.31 -14.10 -10.37
N MET A 68 -17.34 -13.51 -9.76
CA MET A 68 -18.60 -14.18 -9.44
C MET A 68 -19.61 -14.18 -10.60
N LYS A 69 -19.37 -13.36 -11.63
CA LYS A 69 -20.33 -13.07 -12.71
C LYS A 69 -21.70 -12.61 -12.17
N HIS A 70 -21.67 -11.85 -11.08
CA HIS A 70 -22.84 -11.34 -10.37
C HIS A 70 -22.49 -9.99 -9.75
N ASP A 71 -23.44 -9.07 -9.71
CA ASP A 71 -23.22 -7.76 -9.11
C ASP A 71 -23.01 -7.83 -7.59
N VAL A 72 -22.19 -6.91 -7.07
CA VAL A 72 -21.98 -6.76 -5.63
C VAL A 72 -23.10 -5.91 -5.06
N SER A 73 -23.92 -6.50 -4.19
CA SER A 73 -25.11 -5.85 -3.64
C SER A 73 -24.79 -4.64 -2.76
N GLU A 74 -23.78 -4.75 -1.90
CA GLU A 74 -23.39 -3.67 -1.00
C GLU A 74 -21.92 -3.81 -0.56
N VAL A 75 -21.35 -2.72 -0.06
CA VAL A 75 -20.04 -2.70 0.58
C VAL A 75 -20.22 -2.36 2.06
N ILE A 76 -19.95 -3.33 2.93
CA ILE A 76 -19.95 -3.12 4.37
C ILE A 76 -18.60 -2.51 4.75
N ALA A 77 -18.62 -1.31 5.34
CA ALA A 77 -17.44 -0.55 5.73
C ALA A 77 -17.63 0.14 7.09
N ASP A 78 -16.52 0.52 7.70
CA ASP A 78 -16.44 1.31 8.93
C ASP A 78 -15.32 2.36 8.76
N VAL A 79 -14.88 3.00 9.83
CA VAL A 79 -13.82 3.99 9.84
C VAL A 79 -12.57 3.52 9.07
N PRO A 80 -12.04 4.32 8.12
CA PRO A 80 -10.91 3.91 7.29
C PRO A 80 -9.54 4.01 8.00
N TRP A 81 -9.52 4.57 9.22
CA TRP A 81 -8.32 4.80 10.02
C TRP A 81 -8.57 4.40 11.48
N GLY A 82 -7.53 3.96 12.17
CA GLY A 82 -7.62 3.47 13.55
C GLY A 82 -8.48 2.20 13.70
N TYR A 83 -8.72 1.48 12.61
CA TYR A 83 -9.56 0.28 12.60
C TYR A 83 -8.84 -0.94 13.19
N ARG A 84 -7.51 -0.93 13.24
CA ARG A 84 -6.71 -2.09 13.66
C ARG A 84 -6.59 -2.17 15.18
N ARG A 85 -7.44 -3.01 15.81
CA ARG A 85 -7.40 -3.27 17.27
C ARG A 85 -6.17 -4.00 17.82
N ARG A 86 -5.30 -4.59 16.98
CA ARG A 86 -4.11 -5.35 17.42
C ARG A 86 -2.97 -5.31 16.42
N ALA A 87 -1.74 -5.15 16.89
CA ALA A 87 -0.54 -5.20 16.06
C ALA A 87 0.50 -6.17 16.65
N ARG A 88 1.30 -6.79 15.78
CA ARG A 88 2.48 -7.56 16.19
C ARG A 88 3.70 -6.84 15.65
N LEU A 89 4.44 -6.20 16.53
CA LEU A 89 5.68 -5.50 16.20
C LEU A 89 6.83 -6.51 16.26
N SER A 90 7.64 -6.52 15.20
CA SER A 90 8.89 -7.28 15.18
C SER A 90 9.97 -6.46 15.87
N LEU A 91 10.80 -7.12 16.67
CA LEU A 91 11.95 -6.53 17.35
C LEU A 91 13.23 -7.12 16.76
N ASN A 92 14.21 -6.26 16.49
CA ASN A 92 15.52 -6.67 16.02
C ASN A 92 16.60 -5.78 16.63
N TYR A 93 17.58 -6.37 17.29
CA TYR A 93 18.72 -5.64 17.81
C TYR A 93 19.86 -5.63 16.80
N LEU A 94 20.43 -4.46 16.51
CA LEU A 94 21.55 -4.25 15.60
C LEU A 94 22.85 -4.07 16.41
N PRO A 95 23.72 -5.10 16.55
CA PRO A 95 24.88 -5.03 17.44
C PRO A 95 25.90 -3.97 17.04
N LYS A 96 26.04 -3.69 15.73
CA LYS A 96 27.03 -2.73 15.21
C LYS A 96 26.73 -1.28 15.56
N THR A 97 25.44 -0.91 15.58
CA THR A 97 24.99 0.46 15.91
C THR A 97 24.38 0.55 17.30
N GLN A 98 24.25 -0.58 18.01
CA GLN A 98 23.65 -0.69 19.33
C GLN A 98 22.20 -0.17 19.36
N GLN A 99 21.46 -0.39 18.27
CA GLN A 99 20.08 0.09 18.10
C GLN A 99 19.07 -1.05 18.14
N LEU A 100 17.93 -0.81 18.79
CA LEU A 100 16.76 -1.68 18.73
C LEU A 100 15.80 -1.14 17.66
N GLN A 101 15.49 -1.97 16.66
CA GLN A 101 14.43 -1.69 15.70
C GLN A 101 13.12 -2.28 16.20
N MET A 102 12.04 -1.52 16.10
CA MET A 102 10.70 -1.98 16.44
C MET A 102 9.70 -1.57 15.35
N GLY A 103 9.09 -2.55 14.69
CA GLY A 103 8.09 -2.22 13.68
C GLY A 103 7.62 -3.37 12.81
N PHE A 104 7.37 -3.06 11.54
CA PHE A 104 6.84 -4.00 10.55
C PHE A 104 7.86 -4.31 9.47
N ARG A 105 7.67 -5.42 8.76
CA ARG A 105 8.54 -5.78 7.63
C ARG A 105 8.35 -4.82 6.46
N LYS A 106 9.44 -4.55 5.74
CA LYS A 106 9.42 -3.86 4.44
C LYS A 106 8.66 -4.67 3.40
N ALA A 107 8.12 -4.01 2.38
CA ALA A 107 7.49 -4.71 1.26
C ALA A 107 8.51 -5.63 0.56
N GLY A 108 8.22 -6.93 0.51
CA GLY A 108 9.08 -7.91 -0.16
C GLY A 108 10.43 -8.19 0.51
N SER A 109 10.62 -7.83 1.78
CA SER A 109 11.87 -8.07 2.53
C SER A 109 11.59 -8.51 3.97
N SER A 110 12.56 -9.19 4.59
CA SER A 110 12.57 -9.50 6.02
C SER A 110 12.99 -8.31 6.91
N ASP A 111 13.53 -7.25 6.32
CA ASP A 111 14.02 -6.07 7.04
C ASP A 111 12.88 -5.33 7.74
N ILE A 112 13.18 -4.75 8.91
CA ILE A 112 12.21 -4.00 9.72
C ILE A 112 12.25 -2.50 9.37
N VAL A 113 11.07 -1.92 9.14
CA VAL A 113 10.85 -0.47 9.19
C VAL A 113 10.57 -0.09 10.62
N ASP A 114 11.39 0.79 11.18
CA ASP A 114 11.17 1.32 12.52
C ASP A 114 9.92 2.24 12.51
N VAL A 115 8.89 1.84 13.25
CA VAL A 115 7.57 2.49 13.20
C VAL A 115 7.49 3.56 14.28
N LYS A 116 7.23 4.80 13.87
CA LYS A 116 6.98 5.92 14.78
C LYS A 116 5.50 6.26 14.86
N GLN A 117 4.74 6.00 13.80
CA GLN A 117 3.29 6.21 13.73
C GLN A 117 2.64 5.12 12.88
N CYS A 118 1.43 4.69 13.25
CA CYS A 118 0.63 3.75 12.45
C CYS A 118 -0.85 4.18 12.52
N PRO A 119 -1.36 4.92 11.51
CA PRO A 119 -2.70 5.52 11.57
C PRO A 119 -3.86 4.55 11.26
N ILE A 120 -3.56 3.30 10.90
CA ILE A 120 -4.57 2.28 10.56
C ILE A 120 -5.00 1.45 11.76
#